data_AF-A0AAP4EA96-F1
#
_entry.id   AF-A0AAP4EA96-F1
#
_cell.length_a   1.000
_cell.length_b   1.000
_cell.length_c   1.000
_cell.angle_alpha   90.00
_cell.angle_beta   90.00
_cell.angle_gamma   90.00
#
_symmetry.space_group_name_H-M   'P 1'
#
loop_
_entity.id
_entity.type
_entity.pdbx_description
1 polymer ?
#
loop_
_entity_poly.entity_id
_entity_poly.type
_entity_poly.pdbx_seq_one_letter_code
_entity_poly.pdbx_strand_id
1 'polypeptide(L)'
;MDFRAESTGRHLRLKYGAVGYIKAMGGMSIKTSREVRRKLVTEATLEDLRDFRAGITSQVKFSQQITLSLTIVSFVLTLLFSPVIFYLQQSLKVADWQHQYIFEIHKEVVQSLNTDEKIAYLKKAMAQESNGYNEQLHLLEEHHLNSLASIVVPTACIFALLIYRNKWLYSVEQCVIEAFEEKKELIEKEKERKEKAMKERKEASRRL
;
A
#
# COMPACT_ATOMS: atom_id res chain seq x y z
N MET A 1 -23.07 25.35 -10.93
CA MET A 1 -23.22 24.00 -10.37
C MET A 1 -22.17 23.85 -9.28
N ASP A 2 -22.59 23.69 -8.02
CA ASP A 2 -21.70 23.59 -6.86
C ASP A 2 -20.92 22.27 -6.90
N PHE A 3 -19.74 22.30 -7.52
CA PHE A 3 -18.71 21.26 -7.37
C PHE A 3 -18.05 21.43 -5.99
N ARG A 4 -18.83 21.36 -4.91
CA ARG A 4 -18.30 21.31 -3.54
C ARG A 4 -17.70 19.94 -3.30
N ALA A 5 -16.44 19.78 -3.72
CA ALA A 5 -15.42 18.92 -3.14
C ALA A 5 -15.78 17.46 -2.77
N GLU A 6 -16.75 16.82 -3.42
CA GLU A 6 -16.74 15.36 -3.50
C GLU A 6 -15.64 14.96 -4.49
N SER A 7 -14.72 14.09 -4.05
CA SER A 7 -13.69 13.53 -4.93
C SER A 7 -14.33 13.03 -6.23
N THR A 8 -13.87 13.52 -7.38
CA THR A 8 -14.25 13.04 -8.72
C THR A 8 -14.32 11.51 -8.81
N GLY A 9 -13.37 10.79 -8.19
CA GLY A 9 -13.45 9.34 -8.09
C GLY A 9 -14.70 8.85 -7.34
N ARG A 10 -15.06 9.44 -6.20
CA ARG A 10 -16.30 9.11 -5.47
C ARG A 10 -17.53 9.35 -6.33
N HIS A 11 -17.58 10.46 -7.05
CA HIS A 11 -18.68 10.75 -7.98
C HIS A 11 -18.78 9.71 -9.09
N LEU A 12 -17.66 9.37 -9.74
CA LEU A 12 -17.58 8.34 -10.78
C LEU A 12 -18.02 6.96 -10.26
N ARG A 13 -17.68 6.63 -9.01
CA ARG A 13 -18.11 5.39 -8.38
C ARG A 13 -19.61 5.35 -8.14
N LEU A 14 -20.18 6.41 -7.57
CA LEU A 14 -21.58 6.43 -7.13
C LEU A 14 -22.54 6.58 -8.32
N LYS A 15 -22.21 7.46 -9.28
CA LYS A 15 -23.09 7.76 -10.41
C LYS A 15 -22.91 6.79 -11.58
N TYR A 16 -21.66 6.44 -11.90
CA TYR A 16 -21.35 5.64 -13.10
C TYR A 16 -20.99 4.18 -12.78
N GLY A 17 -20.92 3.79 -11.51
CA GLY A 17 -20.62 2.41 -11.10
C GLY A 17 -19.16 2.04 -11.31
N ALA A 18 -18.23 3.01 -11.20
CA ALA A 18 -16.79 2.77 -11.30
C ALA A 18 -16.25 2.01 -10.07
N VAL A 19 -16.61 0.73 -9.95
CA VAL A 19 -16.29 -0.13 -8.80
C VAL A 19 -15.06 -0.99 -9.11
N GLY A 20 -14.10 -1.01 -8.19
CA GLY A 20 -12.95 -1.93 -8.20
C GLY A 20 -13.26 -3.28 -7.56
N TYR A 21 -12.23 -4.09 -7.36
CA TYR A 21 -12.35 -5.41 -6.70
C TYR A 21 -13.04 -5.33 -5.33
N ILE A 22 -12.69 -4.31 -4.52
CA ILE A 22 -13.39 -4.01 -3.26
C ILE A 22 -13.81 -2.54 -3.29
N LYS A 23 -15.02 -2.27 -3.79
CA LYS A 23 -15.62 -0.93 -3.86
C LYS A 23 -14.75 0.09 -4.60
N ALA A 24 -13.92 0.84 -3.88
CA ALA A 24 -13.07 1.91 -4.41
C ALA A 24 -11.57 1.55 -4.36
N MET A 25 -11.29 0.24 -4.32
CA MET A 25 -9.96 -0.35 -4.19
C MET A 25 -9.76 -1.47 -5.20
N GLY A 26 -8.52 -1.64 -5.65
CA GLY A 26 -8.09 -2.63 -6.63
C GLY A 26 -8.40 -2.27 -8.07
N GLY A 27 -8.02 -3.15 -8.98
CA GLY A 27 -8.34 -2.97 -10.40
C GLY A 27 -9.84 -3.04 -10.65
N MET A 28 -10.31 -2.30 -11.65
CA MET A 28 -11.65 -2.51 -12.18
C MET A 28 -11.65 -3.73 -13.09
N SER A 29 -12.72 -4.53 -13.05
CA SER A 29 -12.87 -5.62 -14.01
C SER A 29 -13.06 -5.07 -15.43
N ILE A 30 -12.65 -5.82 -16.45
CA ILE A 30 -12.81 -5.42 -17.87
C ILE A 30 -14.29 -5.14 -18.18
N LYS A 31 -15.21 -5.96 -17.65
CA LYS A 31 -16.66 -5.78 -17.82
C LYS A 31 -17.13 -4.45 -17.22
N THR A 32 -16.73 -4.17 -15.98
CA THR A 32 -17.08 -2.92 -15.29
C THR A 32 -16.49 -1.71 -16.01
N SER A 33 -15.24 -1.78 -16.45
CA SER A 33 -14.57 -0.73 -17.22
C SER A 33 -15.34 -0.41 -18.51
N ARG A 34 -15.73 -1.42 -19.29
CA ARG A 34 -16.54 -1.23 -20.51
C ARG A 34 -17.91 -0.60 -20.20
N GLU A 35 -18.58 -1.05 -19.14
CA GLU A 35 -19.89 -0.52 -18.76
C GLU A 35 -19.81 0.95 -18.33
N VAL A 36 -18.82 1.28 -17.50
CA VAL A 36 -18.57 2.66 -17.05
C VAL A 36 -18.22 3.55 -18.24
N ARG A 37 -17.34 3.10 -19.14
CA ARG A 37 -16.98 3.84 -20.35
C ARG A 37 -18.21 4.12 -21.21
N ARG A 38 -19.03 3.09 -21.46
CA ARG A 38 -20.27 3.24 -22.24
C ARG A 38 -21.20 4.26 -21.60
N LYS A 39 -21.45 4.18 -20.29
CA LYS A 39 -22.29 5.14 -19.56
C LYS A 39 -21.74 6.56 -19.61
N LEU A 40 -20.42 6.73 -19.48
CA LEU A 40 -19.76 8.04 -19.58
C LEU A 40 -19.94 8.65 -20.98
N VAL A 41 -19.78 7.86 -22.04
CA VAL A 41 -19.98 8.32 -23.42
C VAL A 41 -21.44 8.69 -23.68
N THR A 42 -22.40 7.91 -23.17
CA THR A 42 -23.83 8.15 -23.43
C THR A 42 -24.43 9.27 -22.58
N GLU A 43 -24.09 9.34 -21.29
CA GLU A 43 -24.81 10.16 -20.30
C GLU A 43 -24.10 11.48 -19.93
N ALA A 44 -22.76 11.54 -19.98
CA ALA A 44 -22.01 12.74 -19.55
C ALA A 44 -21.78 13.70 -20.71
N THR A 45 -21.78 15.02 -20.50
CA THR A 45 -21.41 15.98 -21.57
C THR A 45 -19.90 15.99 -21.82
N LEU A 46 -19.47 16.59 -22.94
CA LEU A 46 -18.03 16.72 -23.24
C LEU A 46 -17.32 17.60 -22.18
N GLU A 47 -18.01 18.62 -21.66
CA GLU A 47 -17.51 19.47 -20.59
C GLU A 47 -17.36 18.68 -19.28
N ASP A 48 -18.38 17.89 -18.91
CA ASP A 48 -18.31 17.01 -17.73
C ASP A 48 -17.13 16.03 -17.83
N LEU A 49 -16.92 15.42 -19.00
CA LEU A 49 -15.79 14.49 -19.20
C LEU A 49 -14.43 15.19 -19.09
N ARG A 50 -14.33 16.45 -19.55
CA ARG A 50 -13.10 17.25 -19.38
C ARG A 50 -12.83 17.52 -17.91
N ASP A 51 -13.86 17.89 -17.15
CA ASP A 51 -13.74 18.19 -15.73
C ASP A 51 -13.46 16.92 -14.92
N PHE A 52 -14.08 15.79 -15.29
CA PHE A 52 -13.76 14.48 -14.71
C PHE A 52 -12.32 14.07 -14.98
N ARG A 53 -11.82 14.29 -16.20
CA ARG A 53 -10.43 14.00 -16.56
C ARG A 53 -9.47 14.82 -15.71
N ALA A 54 -9.66 16.14 -15.64
CA ALA A 54 -8.81 17.00 -14.82
C ALA A 54 -8.85 16.60 -13.33
N GLY A 55 -10.03 16.32 -12.80
CA GLY A 55 -10.23 15.94 -11.40
C GLY A 55 -9.62 14.57 -11.04
N ILE A 56 -9.79 13.56 -11.89
CA ILE A 56 -9.24 12.23 -11.63
C ILE A 56 -7.72 12.19 -11.82
N THR A 57 -7.19 12.88 -12.83
CA THR A 57 -5.74 13.00 -13.04
C THR A 57 -5.06 13.74 -11.88
N SER A 58 -5.70 14.79 -11.35
CA SER A 58 -5.22 15.45 -10.13
C SER A 58 -5.18 14.49 -8.94
N GLN A 59 -6.22 13.67 -8.76
CA GLN A 59 -6.26 12.66 -7.69
C GLN A 59 -5.19 11.58 -7.86
N VAL A 60 -4.94 11.11 -9.08
CA VAL A 60 -3.87 10.14 -9.37
C VAL A 60 -2.51 10.73 -9.00
N LYS A 61 -2.20 11.95 -9.46
CA LYS A 61 -0.94 12.64 -9.14
C LYS A 61 -0.76 12.84 -7.64
N PHE A 62 -1.80 13.30 -6.95
CA PHE A 62 -1.78 13.47 -5.49
C PHE A 62 -1.51 12.14 -4.78
N SER A 63 -2.13 11.05 -5.24
CA SER A 63 -1.94 9.72 -4.66
C SER A 63 -0.53 9.15 -4.89
N GLN A 64 0.06 9.41 -6.06
CA GLN A 64 1.47 9.12 -6.32
C GLN A 64 2.40 9.91 -5.41
N GLN A 65 2.12 11.21 -5.20
CA GLN A 65 2.90 12.06 -4.29
C GLN A 65 2.83 11.56 -2.85
N ILE A 66 1.65 11.20 -2.34
CA ILE A 66 1.52 10.59 -1.00
C ILE A 66 2.37 9.33 -0.88
N THR A 67 2.32 8.47 -1.90
CA THR A 67 3.10 7.22 -1.91
C THR A 67 4.60 7.53 -1.84
N LEU A 68 5.07 8.51 -2.60
CA LEU A 68 6.47 8.95 -2.57
C LEU A 68 6.84 9.55 -1.20
N SER A 69 6.01 10.44 -0.65
CA SER A 69 6.23 11.04 0.67
C SER A 69 6.31 9.99 1.77
N LEU A 70 5.45 8.97 1.74
CA LEU A 70 5.50 7.85 2.69
C LEU A 70 6.77 7.02 2.56
N THR A 71 7.26 6.79 1.33
CA THR A 71 8.55 6.11 1.12
C THR A 71 9.70 6.91 1.72
N ILE A 72 9.72 8.22 1.54
CA ILE A 72 10.74 9.11 2.14
C ILE A 72 10.66 9.06 3.67
N VAL A 73 9.47 9.19 4.24
CA VAL A 73 9.26 9.12 5.70
C VAL A 73 9.70 7.77 6.24
N SER A 74 9.38 6.67 5.56
CA SER A 74 9.80 5.32 5.96
C SER A 74 11.32 5.13 5.92
N PHE A 75 11.97 5.73 4.92
CA PHE A 75 13.43 5.73 4.83
C PHE A 75 14.06 6.51 5.99
N VAL A 76 13.56 7.71 6.28
CA VAL A 76 14.04 8.54 7.41
C VAL A 76 13.84 7.82 8.75
N LEU A 77 12.66 7.23 8.97
CA LEU A 77 12.38 6.45 10.18
C LEU A 77 13.33 5.26 10.31
N THR A 78 13.55 4.49 9.24
CA THR A 78 14.53 3.39 9.25
C THR A 78 15.92 3.87 9.66
N LEU A 79 16.33 5.04 9.17
CA LEU A 79 17.64 5.63 9.47
C LEU A 79 17.74 6.08 10.94
N LEU A 80 16.66 6.65 11.48
CA LEU A 80 16.57 7.05 12.90
C LEU A 80 16.48 5.87 13.86
N PHE A 81 15.86 4.76 13.46
CA PHE A 81 15.74 3.55 14.29
C PHE A 81 16.96 2.63 14.20
N SER A 82 17.82 2.78 13.20
CA SER A 82 19.03 1.96 13.05
C SER A 82 19.95 1.97 14.30
N PRO A 83 20.25 3.13 14.93
CA PRO A 83 20.98 3.16 16.19
C PRO A 83 20.27 2.43 17.34
N VAL A 84 18.94 2.51 17.41
CA VAL A 84 18.16 1.82 18.45
C VAL A 84 18.30 0.31 18.31
N ILE A 85 18.23 -0.20 17.08
CA ILE A 85 18.47 -1.62 16.77
C ILE A 85 19.89 -2.04 17.20
N PHE A 86 20.89 -1.20 16.91
CA PHE A 86 22.27 -1.44 17.32
C PHE A 86 22.43 -1.50 18.85
N TYR A 87 21.82 -0.58 19.59
CA TYR A 87 21.86 -0.59 21.07
C TYR A 87 21.08 -1.78 21.66
N LEU A 88 19.99 -2.19 21.03
CA LEU A 88 19.26 -3.40 21.40
C LEU A 88 20.14 -4.64 21.23
N GLN A 89 20.90 -4.75 20.13
CA GLN A 89 21.89 -5.81 19.96
C GLN A 89 23.01 -5.74 21.00
N GLN A 90 23.44 -4.54 21.41
CA GLN A 90 24.42 -4.40 22.49
C GLN A 90 23.87 -4.83 23.85
N SER A 91 22.58 -4.68 24.11
CA SER A 91 21.98 -5.12 25.39
C SER A 91 22.07 -6.63 25.60
N LEU A 92 22.14 -7.43 24.53
CA LEU A 92 22.43 -8.87 24.61
C LEU A 92 23.81 -9.17 25.21
N LYS A 93 24.78 -8.24 25.15
CA LYS A 93 26.09 -8.41 25.81
C LYS A 93 25.99 -8.42 27.34
N VAL A 94 24.94 -7.84 27.91
CA VAL A 94 24.71 -7.90 29.36
C VAL A 94 24.36 -9.33 29.78
N ALA A 95 23.66 -10.07 28.92
CA ALA A 95 23.41 -11.50 29.13
C ALA A 95 24.72 -12.30 29.06
N ASP A 96 25.63 -11.98 28.13
CA ASP A 96 26.96 -12.60 28.09
C ASP A 96 27.78 -12.34 29.37
N TRP A 97 27.68 -11.13 29.95
CA TRP A 97 28.37 -10.81 31.21
C TRP A 97 27.75 -11.53 32.41
N GLN A 98 26.44 -11.69 32.46
CA GLN A 98 25.79 -12.52 33.47
C GLN A 98 26.20 -13.98 33.36
N HIS A 99 26.28 -14.51 32.15
CA HIS A 99 26.76 -15.88 31.92
C HIS A 99 28.22 -16.05 32.35
N GLN A 100 29.11 -15.10 32.03
CA GLN A 100 30.50 -15.09 32.51
C GLN A 100 30.59 -15.04 34.03
N TYR A 101 29.75 -14.25 34.68
CA TYR A 101 29.72 -14.13 36.14
C TYR A 101 29.27 -15.45 36.80
N ILE A 102 28.22 -16.09 36.28
CA ILE A 102 27.73 -17.39 36.76
C ILE A 102 28.78 -18.49 36.54
N PHE A 103 29.50 -18.45 35.42
CA PHE A 103 30.59 -19.37 35.13
C PHE A 103 31.72 -19.30 36.16
N GLU A 104 32.14 -18.08 36.55
CA GLU A 104 33.18 -17.91 37.59
C GLU A 104 32.70 -18.41 38.97
N ILE A 105 31.42 -18.22 39.32
CA ILE A 105 30.84 -18.80 40.54
C ILE A 105 30.91 -20.34 40.50
N HIS A 106 30.54 -20.95 39.37
CA HIS A 106 30.63 -22.41 39.23
C HIS A 106 32.07 -22.92 39.34
N LYS A 107 33.03 -22.19 38.80
CA LYS A 107 34.46 -22.51 38.88
C LYS A 107 34.98 -22.47 40.31
N GLU A 108 34.56 -21.50 41.12
CA GLU A 108 34.90 -21.42 42.56
C GLU A 108 34.30 -22.60 43.35
N VAL A 109 33.02 -22.92 43.14
CA VAL A 109 32.36 -24.05 43.82
C VAL A 109 33.02 -25.37 43.46
N VAL A 110 33.36 -25.55 42.19
CA VAL A 110 34.02 -26.76 41.69
C VAL A 110 35.39 -26.96 42.34
N GLN A 111 36.17 -25.91 42.63
CA GLN A 111 37.48 -26.08 43.28
C GLN A 111 37.43 -26.82 44.63
N SER A 112 36.31 -26.73 45.35
CA SER A 112 36.12 -27.36 46.66
C SER A 112 35.64 -28.83 46.64
N LEU A 113 35.32 -29.37 45.45
CA LEU A 113 34.70 -30.69 45.28
C LEU A 113 35.68 -31.78 44.80
N ASN A 114 35.39 -33.04 45.12
CA ASN A 114 36.11 -34.21 44.59
C ASN A 114 35.74 -34.53 43.13
N THR A 115 36.58 -35.28 42.41
CA THR A 115 36.47 -35.46 40.94
C THR A 115 35.11 -35.99 40.47
N ASP A 116 34.52 -36.97 41.16
CA ASP A 116 33.21 -37.53 40.79
C ASP A 116 32.04 -36.59 41.13
N GLU A 117 32.12 -35.89 42.26
CA GLU A 117 31.14 -34.88 42.68
C GLU A 117 31.16 -33.64 41.77
N LYS A 118 32.34 -33.26 41.28
CA LYS A 118 32.52 -32.19 40.28
C LYS A 118 31.75 -32.48 39.01
N ILE A 119 31.87 -33.69 38.47
CA ILE A 119 31.22 -34.08 37.20
C ILE A 119 29.70 -34.10 37.38
N ALA A 120 29.20 -34.64 38.49
CA ALA A 120 27.78 -34.67 38.80
C ALA A 120 27.20 -33.25 39.01
N TYR A 121 27.91 -32.39 39.73
CA TYR A 121 27.53 -31.00 39.95
C TYR A 121 27.51 -30.20 38.65
N LEU A 122 28.57 -30.28 37.84
CA LEU A 122 28.68 -29.57 36.57
C LEU A 122 27.60 -30.00 35.57
N LYS A 123 27.28 -31.29 35.48
CA LYS A 123 26.18 -31.76 34.61
C LYS A 123 24.83 -31.18 35.04
N LYS A 124 24.56 -31.13 36.34
CA LYS A 124 23.30 -30.58 36.87
C LYS A 124 23.22 -29.07 36.67
N ALA A 125 24.30 -28.36 36.98
CA ALA A 125 24.40 -26.91 36.81
C ALA A 125 24.25 -26.50 35.34
N MET A 126 24.98 -27.15 34.42
CA MET A 126 24.87 -26.85 32.98
C MET A 126 23.48 -27.17 32.42
N ALA A 127 22.86 -28.28 32.84
CA ALA A 127 21.50 -28.60 32.37
C ALA A 127 20.48 -27.57 32.87
N GLN A 128 20.62 -27.11 34.12
CA GLN A 128 19.73 -26.12 34.72
C GLN A 128 19.92 -24.73 34.11
N GLU A 129 21.17 -24.32 33.87
CA GLU A 129 21.50 -23.06 33.21
C GLU A 129 21.08 -23.07 31.74
N SER A 130 21.35 -24.16 31.01
CA SER A 130 20.92 -24.30 29.61
C SER A 130 19.41 -24.24 29.47
N ASN A 131 18.65 -24.87 30.37
CA ASN A 131 17.19 -24.80 30.34
C ASN A 131 16.68 -23.40 30.69
N GLY A 132 17.22 -22.76 31.73
CA GLY A 132 16.83 -21.40 32.11
C GLY A 132 17.19 -20.36 31.04
N TYR A 133 18.35 -20.51 30.41
CA TYR A 133 18.78 -19.66 29.31
C TYR A 133 17.91 -19.83 28.08
N ASN A 134 17.59 -21.07 27.70
CA ASN A 134 16.71 -21.36 26.57
C ASN A 134 15.29 -20.82 26.80
N GLU A 135 14.76 -20.93 28.02
CA GLU A 135 13.44 -20.38 28.37
C GLU A 135 13.42 -18.85 28.28
N GLN A 136 14.45 -18.19 28.81
CA GLN A 136 14.58 -16.72 28.70
C GLN A 136 14.75 -16.26 27.26
N LEU A 137 15.53 -16.98 26.46
CA LEU A 137 15.67 -16.73 25.01
C LEU A 137 14.32 -16.84 24.31
N HIS A 138 13.54 -17.88 24.61
CA HIS A 138 12.23 -18.09 23.99
C HIS A 138 11.26 -16.96 24.32
N LEU A 139 11.22 -16.52 25.59
CA LEU A 139 10.41 -15.38 26.01
C LEU A 139 10.85 -14.09 25.33
N LEU A 140 12.16 -13.86 25.23
CA LEU A 140 12.71 -12.68 24.56
C LEU A 140 12.38 -12.68 23.06
N GLU A 141 12.47 -13.84 22.41
CA GLU A 141 12.09 -14.03 21.00
C GLU A 141 10.60 -13.75 20.80
N GLU A 142 9.73 -14.30 21.64
CA GLU A 142 8.28 -14.09 21.54
C GLU A 142 7.91 -12.61 21.74
N HIS A 143 8.51 -11.93 22.71
CA HIS A 143 8.33 -10.50 22.91
C HIS A 143 8.82 -9.68 21.73
N HIS A 144 9.96 -10.05 21.13
CA HIS A 144 10.47 -9.40 19.93
C HIS A 144 9.53 -9.60 18.73
N LEU A 145 9.10 -10.83 18.48
CA LEU A 145 8.21 -11.16 17.38
C LEU A 145 6.86 -10.46 17.52
N ASN A 146 6.26 -10.45 18.71
CA ASN A 146 5.01 -9.74 18.96
C ASN A 146 5.16 -8.22 18.78
N SER A 147 6.27 -7.64 19.28
CA SER A 147 6.54 -6.21 19.11
C SER A 147 6.73 -5.85 17.63
N LEU A 148 7.50 -6.66 16.90
CA LEU A 148 7.73 -6.45 15.48
C LEU A 148 6.45 -6.63 14.66
N ALA A 149 5.66 -7.67 14.94
CA ALA A 149 4.38 -7.90 14.29
C ALA A 149 3.40 -6.75 14.54
N SER A 150 3.36 -6.19 15.75
CA SER A 150 2.49 -5.07 16.11
C SER A 150 2.76 -3.79 15.31
N ILE A 151 3.98 -3.64 14.77
CA ILE A 151 4.39 -2.48 13.96
C ILE A 151 4.32 -2.80 12.47
N VAL A 152 4.88 -3.95 12.06
CA VAL A 152 5.02 -4.33 10.65
C VAL A 152 3.67 -4.64 10.03
N VAL A 153 2.79 -5.36 10.73
CA VAL A 153 1.48 -5.76 10.17
C VAL A 153 0.60 -4.54 9.86
N PRO A 154 0.37 -3.59 10.79
CA PRO A 154 -0.42 -2.39 10.47
C PRO A 154 0.21 -1.54 9.37
N THR A 155 1.54 -1.42 9.37
CA THR A 155 2.28 -0.66 8.34
C THR A 155 2.07 -1.30 6.96
N ALA A 156 2.26 -2.61 6.85
CA ALA A 156 2.01 -3.34 5.61
C ALA A 156 0.55 -3.23 5.14
N CYS A 157 -0.41 -3.25 6.06
CA CYS A 157 -1.83 -3.02 5.74
C CYS A 157 -2.07 -1.61 5.17
N ILE A 158 -1.46 -0.57 5.73
CA ILE A 158 -1.56 0.81 5.22
C ILE A 158 -1.01 0.88 3.79
N PHE A 159 0.18 0.33 3.54
CA PHE A 159 0.77 0.29 2.20
C PHE A 159 -0.10 -0.47 1.20
N ALA A 160 -0.64 -1.64 1.60
CA ALA A 160 -1.55 -2.40 0.75
C ALA A 160 -2.77 -1.55 0.38
N LEU A 161 -3.45 -0.94 1.36
CA LEU A 161 -4.62 -0.09 1.10
C LEU A 161 -4.32 1.05 0.12
N LEU A 162 -3.17 1.71 0.26
CA LEU A 162 -2.75 2.79 -0.64
C LEU A 162 -2.48 2.28 -2.06
N ILE A 163 -1.78 1.15 -2.21
CA ILE A 163 -1.50 0.55 -3.52
C ILE A 163 -2.80 0.13 -4.21
N TYR A 164 -3.69 -0.55 -3.48
CA TYR A 164 -4.99 -0.96 -4.02
C TYR A 164 -5.83 0.26 -4.39
N ARG A 165 -5.80 1.33 -3.59
CA ARG A 165 -6.48 2.60 -3.90
C ARG A 165 -5.91 3.26 -5.16
N ASN A 166 -4.59 3.30 -5.31
CA ASN A 166 -3.91 3.82 -6.50
C ASN A 166 -4.31 3.05 -7.76
N LYS A 167 -4.28 1.72 -7.69
CA LYS A 167 -4.66 0.86 -8.82
C LYS A 167 -6.09 1.13 -9.30
N TRP A 168 -7.00 1.38 -8.36
CA TRP A 168 -8.37 1.78 -8.69
C TRP A 168 -8.42 3.14 -9.39
N LEU A 169 -7.74 4.15 -8.82
CA LEU A 169 -7.72 5.51 -9.40
C LEU A 169 -7.19 5.51 -10.84
N TYR A 170 -6.11 4.78 -11.12
CA TYR A 170 -5.59 4.61 -12.48
C TYR A 170 -6.59 3.96 -13.43
N SER A 171 -7.28 2.92 -12.97
CA SER A 171 -8.29 2.23 -13.78
C SER A 171 -9.43 3.18 -14.15
N VAL A 172 -9.88 4.00 -13.19
CA VAL A 172 -10.92 5.00 -13.42
C VAL A 172 -10.45 6.10 -14.35
N GLU A 173 -9.22 6.60 -14.16
CA GLU A 173 -8.61 7.62 -15.03
C GLU A 173 -8.57 7.15 -16.49
N GLN A 174 -8.11 5.93 -16.75
CA GLN A 174 -8.10 5.37 -18.10
C GLN A 174 -9.50 5.31 -18.71
N CYS A 175 -10.51 4.88 -17.95
CA CYS A 175 -11.89 4.84 -18.44
C CYS A 175 -12.40 6.23 -18.83
N VAL A 176 -12.06 7.27 -18.06
CA VAL A 176 -12.47 8.65 -18.33
C VAL A 176 -11.75 9.22 -19.56
N ILE A 177 -10.45 8.94 -19.71
CA ILE A 177 -9.66 9.37 -20.87
C ILE A 177 -10.20 8.74 -22.15
N GLU A 178 -10.41 7.42 -22.15
CA GLU A 178 -10.97 6.72 -23.30
C GLU A 178 -12.38 7.21 -23.64
N ALA A 179 -13.24 7.42 -22.63
CA ALA A 179 -14.59 7.95 -22.85
C ALA A 179 -14.57 9.37 -23.43
N PHE A 180 -13.63 10.21 -22.99
CA PHE A 180 -13.46 11.56 -23.52
C PHE A 180 -13.05 11.55 -24.99
N GLU A 181 -12.08 10.70 -25.36
CA GLU A 181 -11.63 10.55 -26.75
C GLU A 181 -12.75 9.99 -27.64
N GLU A 182 -13.43 8.93 -27.19
CA GLU A 182 -14.55 8.32 -27.90
C GLU A 182 -15.69 9.33 -28.13
N LYS A 183 -16.06 10.12 -27.12
CA LYS A 183 -17.12 11.14 -27.25
C LYS A 183 -16.70 12.30 -28.15
N LYS A 184 -15.43 12.72 -28.10
CA LYS A 184 -14.89 13.77 -28.98
C LYS A 184 -14.98 13.35 -30.44
N GLU A 185 -14.57 12.12 -30.77
CA GLU A 185 -14.66 11.59 -32.13
C GLU A 185 -16.11 11.50 -32.63
N LEU A 186 -17.06 11.10 -31.77
CA LEU A 186 -18.47 11.01 -32.15
C LEU A 186 -19.05 12.38 -32.52
N ILE A 187 -18.73 13.42 -31.74
CA ILE A 187 -19.17 14.80 -32.01
C ILE A 187 -18.56 15.32 -33.32
N GLU A 188 -17.29 15.02 -33.58
CA GLU A 188 -16.60 15.44 -34.80
C GLU A 188 -17.19 14.77 -36.05
N LYS A 189 -17.41 13.45 -36.00
CA LYS A 189 -18.07 12.69 -37.07
C LYS A 189 -19.50 13.19 -37.33
N GLU A 190 -20.24 13.58 -36.29
CA GLU A 190 -21.59 14.13 -36.45
C GLU A 190 -21.58 15.52 -37.10
N LYS A 191 -20.61 16.38 -36.76
CA LYS A 191 -20.41 17.68 -37.42
C LYS A 191 -20.10 17.51 -38.91
N GLU A 192 -19.17 16.62 -39.25
CA GLU A 192 -18.83 16.34 -40.66
C GLU A 192 -20.05 15.84 -41.46
N ARG A 193 -20.87 14.96 -40.87
CA ARG A 193 -22.12 14.49 -41.50
C ARG A 193 -23.11 15.62 -41.73
N LYS A 194 -23.28 16.51 -40.75
CA LYS A 194 -24.17 17.69 -40.87
C LYS A 194 -23.67 18.66 -41.94
N GLU A 195 -22.37 18.88 -42.02
CA GLU A 195 -21.78 19.74 -43.06
C GLU A 195 -21.95 19.16 -44.46
N LYS A 196 -21.72 17.85 -44.65
CA LYS A 196 -21.95 17.17 -45.93
C LYS A 196 -23.41 17.27 -46.36
N ALA A 197 -24.35 16.95 -45.46
CA ALA A 197 -25.78 17.07 -45.74
C ALA A 197 -26.22 18.51 -46.06
N MET A 198 -25.61 19.52 -45.41
CA MET A 198 -25.90 20.93 -45.72
C MET A 198 -25.35 21.35 -47.09
N LYS A 199 -24.16 20.86 -47.48
CA LYS A 199 -23.59 21.11 -48.82
C LYS A 199 -24.45 20.47 -49.90
N GLU A 200 -24.86 19.22 -49.72
CA GLU A 200 -25.77 18.51 -50.65
C GLU A 200 -27.11 19.23 -50.81
N ARG A 201 -27.72 19.72 -49.73
CA ARG A 201 -28.95 20.53 -49.80
C ARG A 201 -28.76 21.84 -50.56
N LYS A 202 -27.64 22.54 -50.34
CA LYS A 202 -27.31 23.78 -51.06
C LYS A 202 -27.08 23.53 -52.55
N GLU A 203 -26.45 22.41 -52.91
CA GLU A 203 -26.25 22.02 -54.31
C GLU A 203 -27.57 21.60 -54.98
N ALA A 204 -28.42 20.84 -54.29
CA ALA A 204 -29.76 20.48 -54.78
C ALA A 204 -30.64 21.72 -55.00
N SER A 205 -30.60 22.69 -54.08
CA SER A 205 -31.34 23.95 -54.21
C SER A 205 -30.82 24.89 -55.31
N ARG A 206 -29.60 24.69 -55.80
CA ARG A 206 -29.03 25.47 -56.93
C ARG A 206 -29.35 24.85 -58.30
N ARG A 207 -29.85 23.61 -58.34
CA ARG A 207 -30.22 22.89 -59.56
C ARG A 207 -31.71 22.98 -59.90
N LEU A 208 -32.51 23.57 -59.02
CA LEU A 208 -33.90 23.96 -59.22
C LEU A 208 -33.96 25.44 -59.60
#